data_AF-A0A818DBH0-F1
#
_entry.id   AF-A0A818DBH0-F1
#
_cell.length_a   1.000
_cell.length_b   1.000
_cell.length_c   1.000
_cell.angle_alpha   90.00
_cell.angle_beta   90.00
_cell.angle_gamma   90.00
#
_symmetry.space_group_name_H-M   'P 1'
#
loop_
_entity.id
_entity.type
_entity.pdbx_description
1 polymer ?
#
loop_
_entity_poly.entity_id
_entity_poly.type
_entity_poly.pdbx_seq_one_letter_code
_entity_poly.pdbx_strand_id
1 'polypeptide(L)'
;TPKPNVRNVMITSALPYVNNVPHLGNLIGSLLSTDVFARYCRLRNYNTLCICGTDEYGTATETKALEEKCTSRKICDKYYDLHKKIKTN
;
A
#
# COMPACT_ATOMS: atom_id res chain seq x y z
N THR A 1 -12.39 -12.14 9.26
CA THR A 1 -12.52 -13.49 8.67
C THR A 1 -13.76 -13.54 7.78
N PRO A 2 -13.80 -14.45 6.78
CA PRO A 2 -14.98 -14.63 5.94
C PRO A 2 -16.23 -14.95 6.78
N LYS A 3 -17.39 -14.39 6.40
CA LYS A 3 -18.67 -14.66 7.06
C LYS A 3 -19.54 -15.53 6.16
N PRO A 4 -20.15 -16.62 6.68
CA PRO A 4 -21.10 -17.42 5.91
C PRO A 4 -22.35 -16.59 5.56
N ASN A 5 -22.98 -16.88 4.42
CA ASN A 5 -24.20 -16.22 3.92
C ASN A 5 -24.11 -14.69 3.71
N VAL A 6 -22.90 -14.13 3.67
CA VAL A 6 -22.64 -12.73 3.33
C VAL A 6 -21.64 -12.69 2.18
N ARG A 7 -21.79 -11.73 1.27
CA ARG A 7 -20.80 -11.52 0.21
C ARG A 7 -19.47 -11.04 0.83
N ASN A 8 -18.44 -11.87 0.71
CA ASN A 8 -17.08 -11.57 1.16
C ASN A 8 -16.28 -11.00 0.00
N VAL A 9 -15.72 -9.80 0.16
CA VAL A 9 -14.96 -9.09 -0.88
C VAL A 9 -13.55 -8.81 -0.36
N MET A 10 -12.55 -9.48 -0.94
CA MET A 10 -11.14 -9.19 -0.70
C MET A 10 -10.64 -8.25 -1.81
N ILE A 11 -10.08 -7.12 -1.41
CA ILE A 11 -9.58 -6.09 -2.32
C ILE A 11 -8.11 -5.90 -2.02
N THR A 12 -7.27 -5.96 -3.05
CA THR A 12 -5.83 -5.76 -2.95
C THR A 12 -5.41 -4.62 -3.87
N SER A 13 -4.55 -3.75 -3.36
CA SER A 13 -3.90 -2.70 -4.15
C SER A 13 -2.51 -3.17 -4.55
N ALA A 14 -1.99 -2.72 -5.69
CA ALA A 14 -0.58 -2.90 -6.02
C ALA A 14 0.30 -2.27 -4.93
N LEU A 15 1.30 -3.01 -4.47
CA LEU A 15 2.20 -2.59 -3.40
C LEU A 15 3.09 -1.44 -3.92
N PRO A 16 3.02 -0.22 -3.36
CA PRO A 16 3.98 0.83 -3.70
C PRO A 16 5.39 0.40 -3.34
N TYR A 17 6.30 0.62 -4.28
CA TYR A 17 7.72 0.36 -4.08
C TYR A 17 8.34 1.41 -3.18
N VAL A 18 9.12 0.98 -2.19
CA VAL A 18 9.56 1.82 -1.07
C VAL A 18 10.68 2.79 -1.46
N ASN A 19 11.23 2.64 -2.66
CA ASN A 19 12.42 3.38 -3.06
C ASN A 19 12.17 4.83 -3.49
N ASN A 20 10.92 5.26 -3.61
CA ASN A 20 10.57 6.62 -3.99
C ASN A 20 9.35 7.15 -3.24
N VAL A 21 9.26 8.49 -3.17
CA VAL A 21 8.04 9.18 -2.74
C VAL A 21 6.96 8.94 -3.80
N PRO A 22 5.78 8.43 -3.42
CA PRO A 22 4.72 8.17 -4.38
C PRO A 22 4.19 9.49 -4.95
N HIS A 23 4.00 9.54 -6.26
CA HIS A 23 3.37 10.67 -6.93
C HIS A 23 1.87 10.42 -7.14
N LEU A 24 1.12 11.46 -7.53
CA LEU A 24 -0.34 11.41 -7.67
C LEU A 24 -0.80 10.26 -8.59
N GLY A 25 -0.08 10.00 -9.68
CA GLY A 25 -0.35 8.86 -10.56
C GLY A 25 -0.31 7.48 -9.86
N ASN A 26 0.63 7.26 -8.92
CA ASN A 26 0.68 6.00 -8.16
C ASN A 26 -0.51 5.87 -7.21
N LEU A 27 -0.96 6.99 -6.63
CA LEU A 27 -2.14 7.01 -5.76
C LEU A 27 -3.41 6.70 -6.56
N ILE A 28 -3.66 7.40 -7.67
CA ILE A 28 -4.88 7.25 -8.45
C ILE A 28 -5.00 5.83 -9.01
N GLY A 29 -3.91 5.31 -9.59
CA GLY A 29 -3.92 4.00 -10.27
C GLY A 29 -4.04 2.79 -9.36
N SER A 30 -3.77 2.94 -8.05
CA SER A 30 -3.74 1.82 -7.11
C SER A 30 -4.57 2.14 -5.87
N LEU A 31 -4.04 2.99 -4.98
CA LEU A 31 -4.57 3.19 -3.64
C LEU A 31 -5.96 3.84 -3.62
N LEU A 32 -6.16 4.91 -4.40
CA LEU A 32 -7.39 5.68 -4.41
C LEU A 32 -8.53 4.88 -5.05
N SER A 33 -8.27 4.24 -6.19
CA SER A 33 -9.24 3.38 -6.87
C SER A 33 -9.71 2.22 -5.97
N THR A 34 -8.75 1.60 -5.26
CA THR A 34 -9.02 0.54 -4.27
C THR A 34 -9.84 1.05 -3.09
N ASP A 35 -9.55 2.25 -2.57
CA ASP A 35 -10.30 2.83 -1.45
C ASP A 35 -11.75 3.17 -1.84
N VAL A 36 -11.97 3.78 -3.00
CA VAL A 36 -13.31 4.10 -3.50
C VAL A 36 -14.18 2.84 -3.62
N PHE A 37 -13.63 1.77 -4.21
CA PHE A 37 -14.35 0.51 -4.34
C PHE A 37 -14.59 -0.16 -2.99
N ALA A 38 -13.62 -0.09 -2.07
CA ALA A 38 -13.79 -0.61 -0.71
C ALA A 38 -14.89 0.12 0.07
N ARG A 39 -14.96 1.45 -0.04
CA ARG A 39 -16.04 2.26 0.55
C ARG A 39 -17.40 1.89 -0.02
N TYR A 40 -17.51 1.76 -1.33
CA TYR A 40 -18.73 1.30 -1.99
C TYR A 40 -19.16 -0.09 -1.48
N CYS A 41 -18.24 -1.05 -1.39
CA CYS A 41 -18.55 -2.41 -0.92
C CYS A 41 -19.03 -2.41 0.54
N ARG A 42 -18.43 -1.57 1.41
CA ARG A 42 -18.89 -1.38 2.79
C ARG A 42 -20.30 -0.77 2.86
N LEU A 43 -20.60 0.23 2.03
CA LEU A 43 -21.95 0.82 1.93
C LEU A 43 -23.00 -0.17 1.44
N ARG A 44 -22.60 -1.19 0.68
CA ARG A 44 -23.47 -2.30 0.22
C ARG A 44 -23.60 -3.43 1.25
N ASN A 45 -23.11 -3.25 2.47
CA ASN A 45 -23.09 -4.27 3.53
C ASN A 45 -22.31 -5.55 3.16
N TYR A 46 -21.32 -5.45 2.27
CA TYR A 46 -20.43 -6.57 1.96
C TYR A 46 -19.34 -6.69 3.03
N ASN A 47 -19.00 -7.92 3.41
CA ASN A 47 -17.87 -8.18 4.30
C ASN A 47 -16.57 -7.90 3.53
N THR A 48 -16.04 -6.69 3.69
CA THR A 48 -14.98 -6.16 2.83
C THR A 48 -13.66 -6.08 3.58
N LEU A 49 -12.63 -6.74 3.03
CA LEU A 49 -11.25 -6.67 3.51
C LEU A 49 -10.39 -6.03 2.42
N CYS A 50 -9.84 -4.85 2.70
CA CYS A 50 -8.94 -4.14 1.80
C CYS A 50 -7.52 -4.17 2.37
N ILE A 51 -6.57 -4.76 1.63
CA ILE A 51 -5.18 -4.95 2.06
C ILE A 51 -4.23 -4.31 1.05
N CYS A 52 -3.22 -3.63 1.57
CA CYS A 52 -2.08 -3.10 0.84
C CYS A 52 -0.93 -2.92 1.83
N GLY A 53 0.30 -2.92 1.32
CA GLY A 53 1.53 -2.72 2.09
C GLY A 53 2.61 -2.12 1.19
N THR A 54 3.84 -2.17 1.65
CA THR A 54 5.02 -1.67 0.97
C THR A 54 5.80 -2.81 0.34
N ASP A 55 6.35 -2.60 -0.86
CA ASP A 55 7.30 -3.54 -1.46
C ASP A 55 8.73 -3.05 -1.24
N GLU A 56 9.47 -3.79 -0.42
CA GLU A 56 10.73 -3.37 0.21
C GLU A 56 11.97 -4.04 -0.39
N TYR A 57 11.81 -5.15 -1.10
CA TYR A 57 12.94 -5.95 -1.58
C TYR A 57 13.41 -5.55 -2.99
N GLY A 58 14.65 -5.89 -3.33
CA GLY A 58 15.19 -5.75 -4.69
C GLY A 58 16.39 -4.84 -4.79
N THR A 59 17.12 -4.96 -5.91
CA THR A 59 18.40 -4.28 -6.16
C THR A 59 18.29 -2.77 -6.10
N ALA A 60 17.15 -2.19 -6.49
CA ALA A 60 16.94 -0.76 -6.39
C ALA A 60 16.98 -0.25 -4.94
N THR A 61 16.51 -1.05 -3.97
CA THR A 61 16.57 -0.69 -2.54
C THR A 61 18.02 -0.70 -2.05
N GLU A 62 18.80 -1.69 -2.50
CA GLU A 62 20.23 -1.81 -2.19
C GLU A 62 21.05 -0.68 -2.80
N THR A 63 20.80 -0.33 -4.07
CA THR A 63 21.44 0.80 -4.75
C THR A 63 21.15 2.10 -4.02
N LYS A 64 19.89 2.35 -3.65
CA LYS A 64 19.49 3.55 -2.90
C LYS A 64 20.10 3.59 -1.50
N ALA A 65 20.21 2.44 -0.83
CA ALA A 65 20.84 2.32 0.48
C ALA A 65 22.33 2.67 0.42
N LEU A 66 23.01 2.23 -0.65
CA LEU A 66 24.40 2.59 -0.93
C LEU A 66 24.56 4.09 -1.19
N GLU A 67 23.68 4.70 -2.00
CA GLU A 67 23.68 6.14 -2.28
C GLU A 67 23.46 7.00 -1.02
N GLU A 68 22.48 6.63 -0.18
CA GLU A 68 22.19 7.33 1.09
C GLU A 68 23.12 6.90 2.24
N LYS A 69 24.14 6.06 1.98
CA LYS A 69 25.12 5.54 2.97
C LYS A 69 24.46 4.95 4.22
N CYS A 70 23.38 4.19 4.03
CA CYS A 70 22.65 3.56 5.12
C CYS A 70 22.30 2.10 4.80
N THR A 71 21.74 1.38 5.77
CA THR A 71 21.32 -0.01 5.58
C THR A 71 19.97 -0.07 4.87
N SER A 72 19.74 -1.09 4.02
CA SER A 72 18.45 -1.28 3.33
C SER A 72 17.24 -1.22 4.27
N ARG A 73 17.34 -1.82 5.47
CA ARG A 73 16.28 -1.74 6.49
C ARG A 73 15.94 -0.31 6.91
N LYS A 74 16.94 0.56 7.13
CA LYS A 74 16.72 1.96 7.52
C LYS A 74 16.01 2.75 6.42
N ILE A 75 16.31 2.48 5.14
CA ILE A 75 15.57 3.06 4.02
C ILE A 75 14.13 2.56 4.04
N CYS A 76 13.93 1.24 4.18
CA CYS A 76 12.61 0.67 4.19
C CYS A 76 11.73 1.28 5.28
N ASP A 77 12.24 1.36 6.51
CA ASP A 77 11.54 1.94 7.66
C ASP A 77 11.17 3.42 7.42
N LYS A 78 12.13 4.22 6.91
CA LYS A 78 11.94 5.65 6.60
C LYS A 78 10.80 5.87 5.60
N TYR A 79 10.81 5.12 4.50
CA TYR A 79 9.82 5.28 3.44
C TYR A 79 8.49 4.59 3.80
N TYR A 80 8.50 3.51 4.58
CA TYR A 80 7.29 2.91 5.13
C TYR A 80 6.47 3.93 5.93
N ASP A 81 7.14 4.66 6.84
CA ASP A 81 6.49 5.70 7.63
C ASP A 81 5.94 6.84 6.76
N LEU A 82 6.63 7.19 5.68
CA LEU A 82 6.16 8.19 4.71
C LEU A 82 4.91 7.71 3.97
N HIS A 83 4.92 6.49 3.44
CA HIS A 83 3.77 5.86 2.76
C HIS A 83 2.57 5.74 3.69
N LYS A 84 2.79 5.38 4.96
CA LYS A 84 1.75 5.30 5.99
C LYS A 84 1.11 6.66 6.27
N LYS A 85 1.90 7.75 6.37
CA LYS A 85 1.37 9.11 6.56
C LYS A 85 0.46 9.55 5.41
N ILE A 86 0.83 9.24 4.17
CA ILE A 86 0.04 9.62 2.98
C ILE A 86 -1.30 8.88 2.93
N LYS A 87 -1.36 7.63 3.41
CA LYS A 87 -2.56 6.79 3.38
C LYS A 87 -3.58 7.11 4.50
N THR A 88 -3.18 7.74 5.60
CA THR A 88 -4.00 7.81 6.84
C THR A 88 -4.69 9.16 7.07
N ASN A 89 -4.86 9.99 6.03
CA ASN A 89 -5.69 11.21 6.10
C ASN A 89 -7.10 10.96 5.55
#